data_AF-A0AAQ0B0A3-F1
#
_entry.id   AF-A0AAQ0B0A3-F1
#
_cell.length_a   1.000
_cell.length_b   1.000
_cell.length_c   1.000
_cell.angle_alpha   90.00
_cell.angle_beta   90.00
_cell.angle_gamma   90.00
#
_symmetry.space_group_name_H-M   'P 1'
#
loop_
_entity.id
_entity.type
_entity.pdbx_description
1 polymer ?
#
loop_
_entity_poly.entity_id
_entity_poly.type
_entity_poly.pdbx_seq_one_letter_code
_entity_poly.pdbx_strand_id
1 'polypeptide(L)'
;MSVAKNQGRIWPKGVMSREQIKRELQFLNKTYDEISHETGISYDVVRGTVAGRKRNAVVLQYLTNLGIKHGRTPSPSRKAS
;
A
#
# COMPACT_ATOMS: atom_id res chain seq x y z
N MET A 1 -3.87 12.93 29.80
CA MET A 1 -2.84 12.24 29.00
C MET A 1 -3.10 12.53 27.53
N SER A 2 -2.05 12.94 26.83
CA SER A 2 -2.07 13.68 25.58
C SER A 2 -2.60 12.88 24.39
N VAL A 3 -3.62 13.41 23.70
CA VAL A 3 -4.08 12.89 22.41
C VAL A 3 -3.08 13.35 21.37
N ALA A 4 -2.29 12.43 20.82
CA ALA A 4 -1.40 12.72 19.70
C ALA A 4 -2.26 13.14 18.49
N LYS A 5 -2.43 14.45 18.32
CA LYS A 5 -3.01 15.07 17.12
C LYS A 5 -2.02 14.90 15.97
N ASN A 6 -2.01 13.72 15.36
CA ASN A 6 -1.35 13.53 14.07
C ASN A 6 -2.34 13.99 12.99
N GLN A 7 -2.11 15.19 12.44
CA GLN A 7 -2.77 15.66 11.24
C GLN A 7 -2.32 14.76 10.07
N GLY A 8 -2.99 13.62 9.91
CA GLY A 8 -2.65 12.64 8.89
C GLY A 8 -3.88 11.79 8.60
N ARG A 9 -4.35 11.86 7.35
CA ARG A 9 -5.49 11.12 6.79
C ARG A 9 -5.77 9.81 7.55
N ILE A 10 -6.88 9.79 8.28
CA ILE A 10 -7.34 8.61 9.01
C ILE A 10 -7.53 7.50 7.97
N TRP A 11 -6.71 6.47 8.06
CA TRP A 11 -6.86 5.28 7.23
C TRP A 11 -8.22 4.62 7.57
N PRO A 12 -8.98 4.12 6.58
CA PRO A 12 -10.28 3.48 6.83
C PRO A 12 -10.22 2.39 7.91
N LYS A 13 -11.31 2.17 8.64
CA LYS A 13 -11.36 1.06 9.62
C LYS A 13 -11.17 -0.28 8.88
N GLY A 14 -10.25 -1.13 9.37
CA GLY A 14 -9.94 -2.44 8.78
C GLY A 14 -8.76 -2.48 7.81
N VAL A 15 -7.99 -1.39 7.69
CA VAL A 15 -6.80 -1.32 6.85
C VAL A 15 -5.54 -1.14 7.70
N MET A 16 -4.43 -1.70 7.22
CA MET A 16 -3.15 -1.71 7.91
C MET A 16 -2.51 -0.32 7.84
N SER A 17 -1.94 0.13 8.95
CA SER A 17 -1.08 1.32 8.96
C SER A 17 0.16 1.08 8.11
N ARG A 18 0.86 2.16 7.75
CA ARG A 18 2.12 2.05 7.00
C ARG A 18 3.14 1.16 7.71
N GLU A 19 3.21 1.25 9.03
CA GLU A 19 4.12 0.46 9.87
C GLU A 19 3.71 -1.01 9.88
N GLN A 20 2.41 -1.30 9.93
CA GLN A 20 1.89 -2.67 9.80
C GLN A 20 2.19 -3.26 8.42
N ILE A 21 1.96 -2.51 7.34
CA ILE A 21 2.29 -2.95 5.97
C ILE A 21 3.78 -3.26 5.84
N LYS A 22 4.65 -2.43 6.42
CA LYS A 22 6.10 -2.70 6.42
C LYS A 22 6.46 -3.96 7.20
N ARG A 23 5.85 -4.17 8.37
CA ARG A 23 6.06 -5.39 9.16
C ARG A 23 5.60 -6.63 8.42
N GLU A 24 4.48 -6.55 7.70
CA GLU A 24 3.96 -7.69 6.96
C GLU A 24 4.79 -8.01 5.73
N LEU A 25 5.27 -6.98 5.03
CA LEU A 25 6.25 -7.18 3.96
C LEU A 25 7.54 -7.82 4.50
N GLN A 26 8.00 -7.40 5.67
CA GLN A 26 9.17 -8.00 6.31
C GLN A 26 8.91 -9.46 6.75
N PHE A 27 7.73 -9.76 7.29
CA PHE A 27 7.31 -11.10 7.67
C PHE A 27 7.22 -12.04 6.46
N LEU A 28 6.77 -11.53 5.32
CA LEU A 28 6.72 -12.25 4.05
C LEU A 28 8.08 -12.29 3.32
N ASN A 29 9.13 -11.71 3.92
CA ASN A 29 10.45 -11.54 3.32
C ASN A 29 10.38 -10.90 1.92
N LYS A 30 9.50 -9.90 1.74
CA LYS A 30 9.31 -9.15 0.49
C LYS A 30 9.88 -7.74 0.60
N THR A 31 10.83 -7.44 -0.27
CA THR A 31 11.44 -6.11 -0.40
C THR A 31 10.73 -5.28 -1.46
N TYR A 32 10.89 -3.95 -1.41
CA TYR A 32 10.33 -3.08 -2.46
C TYR A 32 10.97 -3.32 -3.84
N ASP A 33 12.21 -3.82 -3.86
CA ASP A 33 12.93 -4.13 -5.09
C ASP A 33 12.37 -5.38 -5.77
N GLU A 34 12.12 -6.45 -5.00
CA GLU A 34 11.43 -7.64 -5.50
C GLU A 34 10.04 -7.30 -6.02
N ILE A 35 9.27 -6.49 -5.30
CA ILE A 35 7.94 -6.04 -5.77
C ILE A 35 8.07 -5.27 -7.08
N SER A 36 9.09 -4.42 -7.21
CA SER A 36 9.39 -3.69 -8.46
C SER A 36 9.67 -4.66 -9.61
N HIS A 37 10.48 -5.70 -9.36
CA HIS A 37 10.80 -6.74 -10.34
C HIS A 37 9.59 -7.59 -10.74
N GLU A 38 8.77 -8.01 -9.77
CA GLU A 38 7.60 -8.87 -10.01
C GLU A 38 6.44 -8.13 -10.67
N THR A 39 6.28 -6.82 -10.39
CA THR A 39 5.19 -6.02 -10.95
C THR A 39 5.59 -5.22 -12.20
N GLY A 40 6.89 -5.12 -12.50
CA GLY A 40 7.43 -4.25 -13.54
C GLY A 40 7.25 -2.75 -13.27
N ILE A 41 6.84 -2.38 -12.05
CA ILE A 41 6.60 -1.00 -11.64
C ILE A 41 7.85 -0.45 -10.96
N SER A 42 8.27 0.77 -11.32
CA SER A 42 9.47 1.37 -10.74
C SER A 42 9.45 1.44 -9.21
N TYR A 43 10.61 1.25 -8.61
CA TYR A 43 10.83 1.30 -7.17
C TYR A 43 10.20 2.54 -6.50
N ASP A 44 10.33 3.72 -7.09
CA ASP A 44 9.72 4.96 -6.57
C ASP A 44 8.20 4.96 -6.60
N VAL A 45 7.59 4.23 -7.53
CA VAL A 45 6.14 4.07 -7.59
C VAL A 45 5.69 3.03 -6.56
N VAL A 46 6.44 1.93 -6.38
CA VAL A 46 6.19 0.93 -5.33
C VAL A 46 6.27 1.58 -3.95
N ARG A 47 7.41 2.20 -3.62
CA ARG A 47 7.65 2.92 -2.36
C ARG A 47 6.61 4.01 -2.12
N GLY A 48 6.29 4.78 -3.17
CA GLY A 48 5.28 5.82 -3.11
C GLY A 48 3.88 5.26 -2.87
N THR A 49 3.55 4.10 -3.42
CA THR A 49 2.25 3.44 -3.24
C THR A 49 2.13 2.88 -1.83
N VAL A 50 3.12 2.13 -1.37
CA VAL A 50 3.19 1.60 0.01
C VAL A 50 3.08 2.72 1.04
N ALA A 51 3.77 3.85 0.81
CA ALA A 51 3.68 5.03 1.70
C ALA A 51 2.36 5.81 1.59
N GLY A 52 1.43 5.42 0.71
CA GLY A 52 0.17 6.14 0.50
C GLY A 52 0.34 7.49 -0.21
N ARG A 53 1.46 7.75 -0.88
CA ARG A 53 1.69 8.97 -1.66
C ARG A 53 1.20 8.83 -3.10
N LYS A 54 1.37 7.65 -3.69
CA LYS A 54 0.93 7.31 -5.06
C LYS A 54 -0.22 6.32 -5.02
N ARG A 55 -0.99 6.26 -6.12
CA ARG A 55 -2.04 5.26 -6.33
C ARG A 55 -1.71 4.50 -7.60
N ASN A 56 -1.12 3.32 -7.45
CA ASN A 56 -0.86 2.42 -8.57
C ASN A 56 -1.68 1.14 -8.39
N ALA A 57 -2.55 0.83 -9.36
CA ALA A 57 -3.47 -0.30 -9.25
C ALA A 57 -2.74 -1.65 -9.20
N VAL A 58 -1.65 -1.81 -9.97
CA VAL A 58 -0.86 -3.05 -10.03
C VAL A 58 -0.22 -3.34 -8.68
N VAL A 59 0.43 -2.34 -8.07
CA VAL A 59 1.06 -2.50 -6.75
C VAL A 59 0.01 -2.73 -5.66
N LEU A 60 -1.15 -2.05 -5.71
CA LEU A 60 -2.24 -2.27 -4.74
C LEU A 60 -2.84 -3.67 -4.87
N GLN A 61 -3.02 -4.17 -6.10
CA GLN A 61 -3.48 -5.52 -6.36
C GLN A 61 -2.46 -6.54 -5.85
N TYR A 62 -1.17 -6.31 -6.10
CA TYR A 62 -0.09 -7.17 -5.61
C TYR A 62 -0.10 -7.27 -4.08
N LEU A 63 -0.18 -6.13 -3.38
CA LEU A 63 -0.29 -6.11 -1.91
C LEU A 63 -1.56 -6.83 -1.43
N THR A 64 -2.69 -6.65 -2.14
CA THR A 64 -3.94 -7.34 -1.81
C THR A 64 -3.81 -8.86 -1.97
N ASN A 65 -3.11 -9.33 -3.01
CA ASN A 65 -2.85 -10.76 -3.24
C ASN A 65 -1.96 -11.36 -2.15
N LEU A 66 -1.06 -10.56 -1.55
CA LEU A 66 -0.28 -10.93 -0.37
C LEU A 66 -1.09 -10.89 0.95
N GLY A 67 -2.37 -10.55 0.92
CA GLY A 67 -3.21 -10.38 2.11
C GLY A 67 -3.00 -9.04 2.83
N ILE A 68 -2.20 -8.14 2.27
CA ILE A 68 -1.91 -6.82 2.85
C ILE A 68 -3.06 -5.86 2.52
N LYS A 69 -3.80 -5.48 3.57
CA LYS A 69 -4.92 -4.52 3.46
C LYS A 69 -4.39 -3.09 3.46
N HIS A 70 -3.89 -2.62 2.32
CA HIS A 70 -3.36 -1.24 2.17
C HIS A 70 -4.42 -0.16 2.41
N GLY A 71 -5.68 -0.46 2.11
CA GLY A 71 -6.80 0.47 2.31
C GLY A 71 -7.05 1.49 1.21
N ARG A 72 -6.20 1.48 0.18
CA ARG A 72 -6.59 1.93 -1.15
C ARG A 72 -6.98 0.71 -1.95
N THR A 73 -8.24 0.60 -2.34
CA THR A 73 -8.65 -0.39 -3.33
C THR A 73 -8.04 0.01 -4.68
N PRO A 74 -7.47 -0.95 -5.44
CA PRO A 74 -7.28 -0.72 -6.87
C PRO A 74 -8.65 -0.34 -7.40
N SER A 75 -8.83 0.93 -7.79
CA SER A 75 -10.07 1.27 -8.49
C SER A 75 -10.02 0.41 -9.74
N PRO A 76 -11.04 -0.41 -10.05
CA PRO A 76 -11.30 -0.64 -11.46
C PRO A 76 -11.41 0.76 -12.05
N SER A 77 -10.55 1.08 -13.03
CA SER A 77 -10.68 2.34 -13.76
C SER A 77 -12.15 2.48 -14.07
N ARG A 78 -12.76 3.58 -13.64
CA ARG A 78 -14.18 3.88 -13.89
C ARG A 78 -14.43 3.54 -15.36
N LYS A 79 -15.09 2.40 -15.64
CA LYS A 79 -15.60 2.15 -16.98
C LYS A 79 -16.52 3.33 -17.22
N ALA A 80 -16.12 4.19 -18.16
CA ALA A 80 -17.07 5.12 -18.75
C ALA A 80 -18.14 4.24 -19.39
N SER A 81 -19.33 4.26 -18.82
CA SER A 81 -20.57 3.83 -19.44
C SER A 81 -21.54 4.98 -19.26
#